data_AF-A0A4U1JMN9-F1
#
_entry.id   AF-A0A4U1JMN9-F1
#
_cell.length_a   1.000
_cell.length_b   1.000
_cell.length_c   1.000
_cell.angle_alpha   90.00
_cell.angle_beta   90.00
_cell.angle_gamma   90.00
#
_symmetry.space_group_name_H-M   'P 1'
#
loop_
_entity.id
_entity.type
_entity.pdbx_description
1 polymer ?
#
loop_
_entity_poly.entity_id
_entity_poly.type
_entity_poly.pdbx_seq_one_letter_code
_entity_poly.pdbx_strand_id
1 'polypeptide(L)'
;MDAKLRILSERLLRKNFEELNERDRRVLRHVAEHGTVARDLSQPEADLGARVADRVAAFGGSWSFIGIFALVLLGWVALNTVILVTAVDPYPFVFLNLILSMLAAVQAPVIMMSQNRQAEKDRLAAAHDYEVNLKAEIEIMRLHEKLDDLRMVALEGRFAALDARLDAIAAAVGAEKGADRAAT
;
A
#
# COMPACT_ATOMS: atom_id res chain seq x y z
N MET A 1 20.28 10.31 -14.22
CA MET A 1 19.84 9.22 -13.32
C MET A 1 20.98 8.71 -12.44
N ASP A 2 22.17 8.47 -13.01
CA ASP A 2 23.31 7.86 -12.29
C ASP A 2 23.89 8.68 -11.13
N ALA A 3 23.90 10.01 -11.21
CA ALA A 3 24.44 10.85 -10.13
C ALA A 3 23.63 10.73 -8.82
N LYS A 4 22.30 10.62 -8.91
CA LYS A 4 21.43 10.38 -7.73
C LYS A 4 21.64 9.00 -7.14
N LEU A 5 21.82 8.00 -7.99
CA LEU A 5 22.05 6.61 -7.59
C LEU A 5 23.37 6.44 -6.83
N ARG A 6 24.45 7.08 -7.30
CA ARG A 6 25.75 7.12 -6.60
C ARG A 6 25.67 7.75 -5.21
N ILE A 7 24.98 8.89 -5.08
CA ILE A 7 24.82 9.57 -3.78
C ILE A 7 24.02 8.71 -2.80
N LEU A 8 22.98 8.04 -3.30
CA LEU A 8 22.09 7.22 -2.48
C LEU A 8 22.78 5.92 -2.04
N SER A 9 23.62 5.31 -2.89
CA SER A 9 24.42 4.14 -2.52
C SER A 9 25.48 4.45 -1.46
N GLU A 10 26.18 5.59 -1.56
CA GLU A 10 27.16 6.00 -0.55
C GLU A 10 26.50 6.31 0.81
N ARG A 11 25.34 7.00 0.81
CA ARG A 11 24.64 7.35 2.06
C ARG A 11 23.94 6.18 2.73
N LEU A 12 23.30 5.28 1.98
CA LEU A 12 22.49 4.20 2.55
C LEU A 12 23.25 2.88 2.72
N LEU A 13 24.20 2.59 1.82
CA LEU A 13 24.89 1.29 1.76
C LEU A 13 26.41 1.40 1.99
N ARG A 14 26.98 2.62 2.08
CA ARG A 14 28.43 2.86 2.26
C ARG A 14 29.32 2.11 1.24
N LYS A 15 28.77 1.76 0.07
CA LYS A 15 29.46 1.07 -1.02
C LYS A 15 29.31 1.87 -2.32
N ASN A 16 30.30 1.78 -3.19
CA ASN A 16 30.25 2.39 -4.52
C ASN A 16 29.21 1.68 -5.40
N PHE A 17 28.47 2.43 -6.24
CA PHE A 17 27.42 1.86 -7.09
C PHE A 17 27.92 0.75 -8.03
N GLU A 18 29.20 0.81 -8.39
CA GLU A 18 29.91 -0.15 -9.24
C GLU A 18 30.27 -1.46 -8.53
N GLU A 19 30.27 -1.49 -7.19
CA GLU A 19 30.51 -2.70 -6.39
C GLU A 19 29.21 -3.39 -5.93
N LEU A 20 28.07 -2.75 -6.18
CA LEU A 20 26.76 -3.29 -5.81
C LEU A 20 26.39 -4.48 -6.69
N ASN A 21 25.86 -5.53 -6.03
CA ASN A 21 25.32 -6.68 -6.72
C ASN A 21 24.09 -6.27 -7.54
N GLU A 22 23.74 -7.07 -8.55
CA GLU A 22 22.66 -6.76 -9.50
C GLU A 22 21.29 -6.59 -8.82
N ARG A 23 21.12 -7.24 -7.66
CA ARG A 23 19.97 -7.10 -6.76
C ARG A 23 19.92 -5.72 -6.10
N ASP A 24 21.02 -5.26 -5.49
CA ASP A 24 21.08 -3.96 -4.80
C ASP A 24 20.92 -2.80 -5.78
N ARG A 25 21.48 -2.93 -6.99
CA ARG A 25 21.26 -1.95 -8.07
C ARG A 25 19.80 -1.86 -8.49
N ARG A 26 19.03 -2.96 -8.46
CA ARG A 26 17.60 -2.91 -8.76
C ARG A 26 16.85 -2.11 -7.69
N VAL A 27 17.10 -2.40 -6.41
CA VAL A 27 16.45 -1.71 -5.28
C VAL A 27 16.78 -0.21 -5.29
N LEU A 28 18.06 0.15 -5.47
CA LEU A 28 18.47 1.55 -5.60
C LEU A 28 17.83 2.26 -6.77
N ARG A 29 17.69 1.59 -7.93
CA ARG A 29 17.02 2.13 -9.10
C ARG A 29 15.53 2.37 -8.84
N HIS A 30 14.87 1.44 -8.15
CA HIS A 30 13.46 1.59 -7.75
C HIS A 30 13.26 2.74 -6.76
N VAL A 31 14.15 2.86 -5.76
CA VAL A 31 14.11 3.97 -4.78
C VAL A 31 14.44 5.32 -5.46
N ALA A 32 15.40 5.36 -6.39
CA ALA A 32 15.78 6.60 -7.08
C ALA A 32 14.76 7.06 -8.13
N GLU A 33 14.08 6.12 -8.79
CA GLU A 33 13.01 6.41 -9.74
C GLU A 33 11.72 6.86 -9.04
N HIS A 34 11.44 6.42 -7.82
CA HIS A 34 10.16 6.70 -7.14
C HIS A 34 10.28 7.61 -5.90
N GLY A 35 11.50 7.92 -5.44
CA GLY A 35 11.76 8.84 -4.33
C GLY A 35 11.37 10.31 -4.57
N THR A 36 10.86 10.66 -5.76
CA THR A 36 10.27 11.98 -6.04
C THR A 36 8.77 12.05 -5.76
N VAL A 37 8.08 10.93 -5.56
CA VAL A 37 6.63 10.92 -5.30
C VAL A 37 6.30 11.39 -3.87
N ALA A 38 7.27 11.30 -2.95
CA ALA A 38 7.08 11.60 -1.53
C ALA A 38 6.96 13.11 -1.17
N ARG A 39 7.02 14.03 -2.14
CA ARG A 39 7.14 15.47 -1.83
C ARG A 39 5.88 16.32 -2.00
N ASP A 40 4.72 15.72 -2.28
CA ASP A 40 3.47 16.48 -2.38
C ASP A 40 2.30 15.81 -1.64
N LEU A 41 2.54 15.43 -0.37
CA LEU A 41 1.49 15.00 0.57
C LEU A 41 0.85 16.19 1.30
N SER A 42 1.11 17.42 0.87
CA SER A 42 0.50 18.61 1.45
C SER A 42 -0.98 18.64 1.07
N GLN A 43 -1.82 18.10 1.94
CA GLN A 43 -3.27 18.31 1.88
C GLN A 43 -3.54 19.81 1.85
N PRO A 44 -4.13 20.37 0.77
CA PRO A 44 -4.70 21.71 0.87
C PRO A 44 -5.78 21.65 1.95
N GLU A 45 -5.72 22.56 2.92
CA GLU A 45 -6.68 22.63 4.02
C GLU A 45 -8.11 22.55 3.47
N ALA A 46 -8.92 21.67 4.06
CA ALA A 46 -10.27 21.38 3.59
C ALA A 46 -11.14 22.64 3.63
N ASP A 47 -11.34 23.23 2.45
CA ASP A 47 -12.26 24.34 2.22
C ASP A 47 -13.67 23.98 2.72
N LEU A 48 -14.41 24.98 3.24
CA LEU A 48 -15.71 24.78 3.85
C LEU A 48 -16.70 24.11 2.87
N GLY A 49 -16.58 24.41 1.58
CA GLY A 49 -17.35 23.76 0.52
C GLY A 49 -17.10 22.25 0.42
N ALA A 50 -15.87 21.79 0.68
CA ALA A 50 -15.52 20.38 0.64
C ALA A 50 -16.23 19.58 1.75
N ARG A 51 -16.31 20.15 2.97
CA ARG A 51 -16.98 19.52 4.12
C ARG A 51 -18.49 19.42 3.93
N VAL A 52 -19.10 20.40 3.28
CA VAL A 52 -20.54 20.40 2.96
C VAL A 52 -20.82 19.35 1.87
N ALA A 53 -20.02 19.31 0.80
CA ALA A 53 -20.17 18.34 -0.27
C ALA A 53 -20.04 16.88 0.23
N ASP A 54 -19.09 16.60 1.13
CA ASP A 54 -18.95 15.27 1.75
C ASP A 54 -20.22 14.85 2.51
N ARG A 55 -20.80 15.76 3.31
CA ARG A 55 -22.03 15.48 4.05
C ARG A 55 -23.22 15.28 3.12
N VAL A 56 -23.35 16.08 2.07
CA VAL A 56 -24.43 15.95 1.08
C VAL A 56 -24.32 14.63 0.32
N ALA A 57 -23.11 14.24 -0.11
CA ALA A 57 -22.89 12.96 -0.78
C ALA A 57 -23.18 11.75 0.14
N ALA A 58 -22.72 11.80 1.40
CA ALA A 58 -22.98 10.74 2.38
C ALA A 58 -24.47 10.63 2.73
N PHE A 59 -25.18 11.75 2.84
CA PHE A 59 -26.62 11.75 3.12
C PHE A 59 -27.45 11.28 1.92
N GLY A 60 -27.13 11.77 0.72
CA GLY A 60 -27.82 11.39 -0.52
C GLY A 60 -27.63 9.93 -0.92
N GLY A 61 -26.54 9.28 -0.49
CA GLY A 61 -26.27 7.86 -0.74
C GLY A 61 -26.90 6.88 0.26
N SER A 62 -27.61 7.36 1.29
CA SER A 62 -28.20 6.49 2.31
C SER A 62 -29.50 5.83 1.85
N TRP A 63 -29.66 4.53 2.12
CA TRP A 63 -30.90 3.80 1.89
C TRP A 63 -32.11 4.41 2.60
N SER A 64 -31.92 5.00 3.79
CA SER A 64 -32.99 5.68 4.52
C SER A 64 -33.45 6.97 3.84
N PHE A 65 -32.53 7.71 3.19
CA PHE A 65 -32.87 8.90 2.43
C PHE A 65 -33.72 8.56 1.21
N ILE A 66 -33.36 7.50 0.47
CA ILE A 66 -34.12 7.01 -0.68
C ILE A 66 -35.57 6.67 -0.28
N GLY A 67 -35.75 5.98 0.85
CA GLY A 67 -37.07 5.63 1.37
C GLY A 67 -37.94 6.84 1.73
N ILE A 68 -37.36 7.82 2.46
CA ILE A 68 -38.08 9.06 2.82
C ILE A 68 -38.41 9.87 1.57
N PHE A 69 -37.48 10.00 0.64
CA PHE A 69 -37.66 10.73 -0.61
C PHE A 69 -38.80 10.13 -1.45
N ALA A 70 -38.83 8.79 -1.60
CA ALA A 70 -39.92 8.10 -2.28
C ALA A 70 -41.27 8.33 -1.60
N LEU A 71 -41.32 8.30 -0.26
CA LEU A 71 -42.55 8.55 0.49
C LEU A 71 -43.07 9.98 0.30
N VAL A 72 -42.18 10.98 0.29
CA VAL A 72 -42.53 12.37 0.01
C VAL A 72 -43.09 12.52 -1.41
N LEU A 73 -42.47 11.88 -2.41
CA LEU A 73 -42.97 11.90 -3.80
C LEU A 73 -44.37 11.28 -3.91
N LEU A 74 -44.58 10.10 -3.30
CA LEU A 74 -45.89 9.46 -3.27
C LEU A 74 -46.94 10.33 -2.55
N GLY A 75 -46.55 10.97 -1.44
CA GLY A 75 -47.39 11.92 -0.71
C GLY A 75 -47.78 13.12 -1.56
N TRP A 76 -46.83 13.70 -2.32
CA TRP A 76 -47.08 14.83 -3.22
C TRP A 76 -48.06 14.46 -4.35
N VAL A 77 -47.87 13.30 -4.97
CA VAL A 77 -48.76 12.77 -6.01
C VAL A 77 -50.15 12.51 -5.45
N ALA A 78 -50.26 11.85 -4.29
CA ALA A 78 -51.55 11.58 -3.65
C ALA A 78 -52.30 12.87 -3.27
N LEU A 79 -51.59 13.87 -2.75
CA LEU A 79 -52.17 15.17 -2.38
C LEU A 79 -52.73 15.90 -3.60
N ASN A 80 -51.97 15.97 -4.70
CA ASN A 80 -52.40 16.68 -5.91
C ASN A 80 -53.42 15.92 -6.77
N THR A 81 -53.50 14.59 -6.66
CA THR A 81 -54.39 13.76 -7.50
C THR A 81 -55.71 13.42 -6.80
N VAL A 82 -55.68 13.14 -5.50
CA VAL A 82 -56.83 12.54 -4.77
C VAL A 82 -57.46 13.53 -3.79
N ILE A 83 -56.68 14.43 -3.20
CA ILE A 83 -57.11 15.21 -2.03
C ILE A 83 -57.48 16.65 -2.39
N LEU A 84 -56.82 17.26 -3.37
CA LEU A 84 -57.06 18.66 -3.76
C LEU A 84 -58.16 18.80 -4.83
N VAL A 85 -59.18 19.62 -4.54
CA VAL A 85 -60.23 20.00 -5.51
C VAL A 85 -59.67 20.92 -6.61
N THR A 86 -58.66 21.72 -6.28
CA THR A 86 -57.86 22.51 -7.23
C THR A 86 -56.41 22.07 -7.13
N ALA A 87 -55.99 21.20 -8.05
CA ALA A 87 -54.62 20.68 -8.06
C ALA A 87 -53.62 21.80 -8.39
N VAL A 88 -52.61 21.96 -7.53
CA VAL A 88 -51.51 22.93 -7.75
C VAL A 88 -50.57 22.41 -8.83
N ASP A 89 -50.39 21.09 -8.93
CA ASP A 89 -49.62 20.42 -9.98
C ASP A 89 -50.44 19.24 -10.57
N PRO A 90 -51.36 19.51 -11.53
CA PRO A 90 -52.16 18.47 -12.16
C PRO A 90 -51.30 17.49 -12.96
N TYR A 91 -51.77 16.26 -13.15
CA TYR A 91 -51.16 15.30 -14.07
C TYR A 91 -50.95 15.96 -15.45
N PRO A 92 -49.73 16.04 -16.00
CA PRO A 92 -48.56 15.15 -15.81
C PRO A 92 -47.45 15.61 -14.82
N PHE A 93 -47.76 16.43 -13.82
CA PHE A 93 -46.83 16.90 -12.75
C PHE A 93 -45.60 17.65 -13.28
N VAL A 94 -45.82 18.78 -13.98
CA VAL A 94 -44.74 19.55 -14.59
C VAL A 94 -43.85 20.20 -13.54
N PHE A 95 -44.44 20.66 -12.43
CA PHE A 95 -43.68 21.32 -11.37
C PHE A 95 -42.77 20.34 -10.62
N LEU A 96 -43.29 19.16 -10.29
CA LEU A 96 -42.50 18.09 -9.69
C LEU A 96 -41.35 17.67 -10.60
N ASN A 97 -41.61 17.47 -11.89
CA ASN A 97 -40.57 17.11 -12.87
C ASN A 97 -39.48 18.18 -12.98
N LEU A 98 -39.84 19.45 -12.92
CA LEU A 98 -38.88 20.56 -12.95
C LEU A 98 -37.94 20.50 -11.73
N ILE A 99 -38.50 20.34 -10.53
CA ILE A 99 -37.71 20.25 -9.29
C ILE A 99 -36.78 19.03 -9.34
N LEU A 100 -37.30 17.86 -9.72
CA LEU A 100 -36.50 16.63 -9.83
C LEU A 100 -35.34 16.79 -10.82
N SER A 101 -35.60 17.44 -11.96
CA SER A 101 -34.58 17.69 -12.98
C SER A 101 -33.48 18.64 -12.47
N MET A 102 -33.86 19.71 -11.76
CA MET A 102 -32.88 20.61 -11.13
C MET A 102 -32.07 19.91 -10.04
N LEU A 103 -32.72 19.09 -9.22
CA LEU A 103 -32.07 18.31 -8.18
C LEU A 103 -31.03 17.35 -8.77
N ALA A 104 -31.40 16.60 -9.80
CA ALA A 104 -30.50 15.68 -10.51
C ALA A 104 -29.31 16.41 -11.15
N ALA A 105 -29.54 17.58 -11.76
CA ALA A 105 -28.49 18.39 -12.38
C ALA A 105 -27.42 18.85 -11.37
N VAL A 106 -27.81 19.18 -10.13
CA VAL A 106 -26.89 19.56 -9.05
C VAL A 106 -26.23 18.32 -8.41
N GLN A 107 -26.91 17.17 -8.40
CA GLN A 107 -26.38 15.94 -7.82
C GLN A 107 -25.14 15.42 -8.56
N ALA A 108 -25.14 15.41 -9.89
CA ALA A 108 -24.03 14.82 -10.66
C ALA A 108 -22.66 15.47 -10.37
N PRO A 109 -22.52 16.82 -10.36
CA PRO A 109 -21.27 17.48 -9.97
C PRO A 109 -20.87 17.23 -8.51
N VAL A 110 -21.83 17.22 -7.58
CA VAL A 110 -21.55 16.96 -6.15
C VAL A 110 -21.02 15.54 -5.95
N ILE A 111 -21.64 14.56 -6.61
CA ILE A 111 -21.18 13.17 -6.62
C ILE A 111 -19.78 13.10 -7.22
N MET A 112 -19.54 13.73 -8.38
CA MET A 112 -18.23 13.76 -9.04
C MET A 112 -17.15 14.40 -8.17
N MET A 113 -17.46 15.50 -7.46
CA MET A 113 -16.56 16.12 -6.50
C MET A 113 -16.22 15.20 -5.33
N SER A 114 -17.21 14.48 -4.77
CA SER A 114 -16.96 13.50 -3.72
C SER A 114 -16.14 12.31 -4.21
N GLN A 115 -16.40 11.83 -5.44
CA GLN A 115 -15.66 10.72 -6.06
C GLN A 115 -14.21 11.10 -6.33
N ASN A 116 -13.95 12.28 -6.90
CA ASN A 116 -12.60 12.77 -7.17
C ASN A 116 -11.78 12.87 -5.87
N ARG A 117 -12.41 13.29 -4.78
CA ARG A 117 -11.78 13.35 -3.45
C ARG A 117 -11.51 11.95 -2.86
N GLN A 118 -12.44 11.02 -2.98
CA GLN A 118 -12.21 9.64 -2.50
C GLN A 118 -11.09 8.96 -3.31
N ALA A 119 -11.09 9.13 -4.65
CA ALA A 119 -10.02 8.62 -5.51
C ALA A 119 -8.64 9.19 -5.13
N GLU A 120 -8.57 10.46 -4.74
CA GLU A 120 -7.31 11.05 -4.26
C GLU A 120 -6.83 10.41 -2.95
N LYS A 121 -7.74 10.20 -1.98
CA LYS A 121 -7.40 9.49 -0.73
C LYS A 121 -6.96 8.05 -1.00
N ASP A 122 -7.65 7.34 -1.89
CA ASP A 122 -7.32 5.97 -2.26
C ASP A 122 -5.95 5.91 -2.94
N ARG A 123 -5.61 6.89 -3.78
CA ARG A 123 -4.29 7.03 -4.39
C ARG A 123 -3.19 7.25 -3.35
N LEU A 124 -3.43 8.12 -2.36
CA LEU A 124 -2.50 8.38 -1.27
C LEU A 124 -2.28 7.14 -0.40
N ALA A 125 -3.36 6.42 -0.05
CA ALA A 125 -3.28 5.18 0.69
C ALA A 125 -2.47 4.12 -0.07
N ALA A 126 -2.74 3.94 -1.37
CA ALA A 126 -1.99 3.02 -2.22
C ALA A 126 -0.49 3.37 -2.31
N ALA A 127 -0.16 4.67 -2.37
CA ALA A 127 1.23 5.13 -2.37
C ALA A 127 1.95 4.82 -1.04
N HIS A 128 1.25 5.01 0.09
CA HIS A 128 1.78 4.65 1.41
C HIS A 128 1.97 3.14 1.55
N ASP A 129 0.99 2.33 1.12
CA ASP A 129 1.09 0.87 1.17
C ASP A 129 2.26 0.36 0.32
N TYR A 130 2.49 0.98 -0.83
CA TYR A 130 3.67 0.70 -1.65
C TYR A 130 4.99 0.99 -0.92
N GLU A 131 5.08 2.11 -0.20
CA GLU A 131 6.27 2.46 0.58
C GLU A 131 6.53 1.46 1.72
N VAL A 132 5.48 1.06 2.43
CA VAL A 132 5.56 0.04 3.49
C VAL A 132 6.04 -1.29 2.92
N ASN A 133 5.50 -1.71 1.76
CA ASN A 133 5.90 -2.95 1.12
C ASN A 133 7.38 -2.92 0.67
N LEU A 134 7.84 -1.81 0.09
CA LEU A 134 9.24 -1.64 -0.30
C LEU A 134 10.17 -1.68 0.92
N LYS A 135 9.77 -1.06 2.04
CA LYS A 135 10.53 -1.11 3.29
C LYS A 135 10.61 -2.53 3.85
N ALA A 136 9.50 -3.28 3.82
CA ALA A 136 9.47 -4.67 4.25
C ALA A 136 10.38 -5.55 3.38
N GLU A 137 10.41 -5.35 2.06
CA GLU A 137 11.32 -6.06 1.16
C GLU A 137 12.79 -5.81 1.51
N ILE A 138 13.17 -4.56 1.78
CA ILE A 138 14.53 -4.19 2.23
C ILE A 138 14.89 -4.88 3.56
N GLU A 139 13.94 -4.92 4.50
CA GLU A 139 14.15 -5.56 5.80
C GLU A 139 14.33 -7.07 5.67
N ILE A 140 13.55 -7.73 4.81
CA ILE A 140 13.70 -9.16 4.49
C ILE A 140 15.07 -9.45 3.87
N MET A 141 15.55 -8.60 2.94
CA MET A 141 16.88 -8.77 2.35
C MET A 141 17.98 -8.69 3.40
N ARG A 142 17.89 -7.72 4.33
CA ARG A 142 18.84 -7.60 5.45
C ARG A 142 18.79 -8.79 6.41
N LEU A 143 17.59 -9.34 6.65
CA LEU A 143 17.45 -10.55 7.45
C LEU A 143 18.08 -11.77 6.75
N HIS A 144 17.95 -11.87 5.43
CA HIS A 144 18.57 -12.94 4.65
C HIS A 144 20.10 -12.87 4.71
N GLU A 145 20.68 -11.68 4.54
CA GLU A 145 22.13 -11.47 4.65
C GLU A 145 22.67 -11.90 6.03
N LYS A 146 22.01 -11.46 7.11
CA LYS A 146 22.39 -11.89 8.47
C LYS A 146 22.25 -13.40 8.68
N LEU A 147 21.23 -14.02 8.09
CA LEU A 147 21.02 -15.46 8.20
C LEU A 147 22.13 -16.24 7.47
N ASP A 148 22.55 -15.75 6.31
CA ASP A 148 23.64 -16.34 5.54
C ASP A 148 24.99 -16.19 6.26
N ASP A 149 25.26 -15.02 6.87
CA ASP A 149 26.45 -14.82 7.72
C ASP A 149 26.49 -15.81 8.89
N LEU A 150 25.38 -15.95 9.61
CA LEU A 150 25.27 -16.90 10.73
C LEU A 150 25.44 -18.36 10.26
N ARG A 151 24.92 -18.70 9.08
CA ARG A 151 25.09 -20.02 8.47
C ARG A 151 26.55 -20.29 8.11
N MET A 152 27.25 -19.31 7.54
CA MET A 152 28.67 -19.45 7.21
C MET A 152 29.51 -19.71 8.47
N VAL A 153 29.31 -18.91 9.52
CA VAL A 153 29.99 -19.10 10.82
C VAL A 153 29.70 -20.49 11.40
N ALA A 154 28.45 -20.95 11.35
CA ALA A 154 28.08 -22.27 11.83
C ALA A 154 28.70 -23.42 11.00
N LEU A 155 28.82 -23.24 9.69
CA LEU A 155 29.47 -24.21 8.79
C LEU A 155 30.98 -24.27 9.05
N GLU A 156 31.65 -23.12 9.18
CA GLU A 156 33.07 -23.05 9.52
C GLU A 156 33.37 -23.78 10.83
N GLY A 157 32.54 -23.57 11.87
CA GLY A 157 32.67 -24.27 13.14
C GLY A 157 32.49 -25.79 13.02
N ARG A 158 31.60 -26.26 12.15
CA ARG A 158 31.41 -27.69 11.87
C ARG A 158 32.58 -28.30 11.12
N PHE A 159 33.16 -27.59 10.14
CA PHE A 159 34.34 -28.06 9.41
C PHE A 159 35.55 -28.17 10.34
N ALA A 160 35.81 -27.16 11.18
CA ALA A 160 36.89 -27.23 12.17
C ALA A 160 36.73 -28.42 13.14
N ALA A 161 35.50 -28.73 13.55
CA ALA A 161 35.23 -29.89 14.40
C ALA A 161 35.42 -31.24 13.67
N LEU A 162 35.14 -31.29 12.36
CA LEU A 162 35.39 -32.48 11.53
C LEU A 162 36.89 -32.72 11.34
N ASP A 163 37.66 -31.68 11.04
CA ASP A 163 39.11 -31.77 10.87
C ASP A 163 39.78 -32.28 12.16
N ALA A 164 39.41 -31.72 13.32
CA ALA A 164 39.91 -32.18 14.61
C ALA A 164 39.60 -33.67 14.90
N ARG A 165 38.43 -34.16 14.45
CA ARG A 165 38.06 -35.59 14.59
C ARG A 165 38.87 -36.47 13.64
N LEU A 166 39.13 -36.02 12.41
CA LEU A 166 39.94 -36.75 11.44
C LEU A 166 41.39 -36.87 11.93
N ASP A 167 41.98 -35.80 12.46
CA ASP A 167 43.33 -35.81 13.03
C ASP A 167 43.43 -36.76 14.22
N ALA A 168 42.42 -36.77 15.10
CA ALA A 168 42.37 -37.70 16.23
C ALA A 168 42.31 -39.18 15.78
N ILE A 169 41.52 -39.49 14.74
CA ILE A 169 41.47 -40.83 14.16
C ILE A 169 42.81 -41.20 13.51
N ALA A 170 43.41 -40.29 12.75
CA ALA A 170 44.70 -40.52 12.11
C ALA A 170 45.80 -40.81 13.13
N ALA A 171 45.83 -40.08 14.25
CA ALA A 171 46.75 -40.32 15.36
C ALA A 171 46.52 -41.69 16.02
N ALA A 172 45.26 -42.07 16.28
CA ALA A 172 44.92 -43.35 16.87
C ALA A 172 45.33 -44.53 15.98
N VAL A 173 45.07 -44.45 14.67
CA VAL A 173 45.46 -45.48 13.69
C VAL A 173 46.99 -45.57 13.55
N GLY A 174 47.70 -44.45 13.60
CA GLY A 174 49.16 -44.42 13.59
C GLY A 174 49.77 -45.09 14.82
N ALA A 175 49.19 -44.86 16.00
CA ALA A 175 49.63 -45.49 17.24
C ALA A 175 49.41 -47.01 17.23
N GLU A 176 48.30 -47.49 16.69
CA GLU A 176 48.00 -48.92 16.60
C GLU A 176 49.00 -49.67 15.67
N LYS A 177 49.31 -49.10 14.50
CA LYS A 177 50.32 -49.68 13.59
C LYS A 177 51.74 -49.69 14.16
N GLY A 178 52.06 -48.72 15.04
CA GLY A 178 53.34 -48.69 15.75
C GLY A 178 53.45 -49.78 16.82
N ALA A 179 52.34 -50.06 17.51
CA ALA A 179 52.27 -51.13 18.51
C ALA A 179 52.38 -52.53 17.87
N ASP A 180 51.74 -52.74 16.72
CA ASP A 180 51.77 -54.02 15.99
C ASP A 180 53.16 -54.38 15.45
N ARG A 181 53.94 -53.37 14.99
CA ARG A 181 55.33 -53.55 14.55
C ARG A 181 56.35 -53.76 15.67
N ALA A 182 56.03 -53.33 16.90
CA ALA A 182 56.89 -53.55 18.07
C ALA A 182 56.66 -54.92 18.72
N ALA A 183 55.58 -55.62 18.34
CA ALA A 183 55.20 -56.93 18.85
C ALA A 183 55.63 -58.11 17.94
N THR A 184 56.29 -57.85 16.81
CA THR A 184 56.86 -58.85 15.89
C THR A 184 58.38 -58.84 15.97
#